data_AF-A0A1Z4LLX0-F1
#
_entry.id   AF-A0A1Z4LLX0-F1
#
_cell.length_a   1.000
_cell.length_b   1.000
_cell.length_c   1.000
_cell.angle_alpha   90.00
_cell.angle_beta   90.00
_cell.angle_gamma   90.00
#
_symmetry.space_group_name_H-M   'P 1'
#
loop_
_entity.id
_entity.type
_entity.pdbx_description
1 polymer ?
#
loop_
_entity_poly.entity_id
_entity_poly.type
_entity_poly.pdbx_seq_one_letter_code
_entity_poly.pdbx_strand_id
1 'polypeptide(L)'
;MAIKLDSGFEILYLSYLDDKGMTVEIQYQGQQVAQINKEKGVDNMEIEIYSQYVYPDFISELKFPLKDFLEALNIMSQALSDL
;
A
#
# COMPACT_ATOMS: atom_id res chain seq x y z
N MET A 1 1.06 11.89 -5.26
CA MET A 1 -0.28 12.21 -4.72
C MET A 1 -0.54 11.27 -3.54
N ALA A 2 -1.37 11.66 -2.56
CA ALA A 2 -1.68 10.82 -1.40
C ALA A 2 -3.20 10.75 -1.18
N ILE A 3 -3.72 9.56 -0.88
CA ILE A 3 -5.12 9.37 -0.45
C ILE A 3 -5.09 8.99 1.04
N LYS A 4 -5.76 9.79 1.87
CA LYS A 4 -5.84 9.57 3.32
C LYS A 4 -7.21 9.03 3.68
N LEU A 5 -7.24 7.97 4.49
CA LEU A 5 -8.45 7.39 5.05
C LEU A 5 -8.56 7.75 6.53
N ASP A 6 -9.78 7.91 7.03
CA ASP A 6 -10.05 8.21 8.45
C ASP A 6 -9.56 7.10 9.41
N SER A 7 -9.39 5.89 8.88
CA SER A 7 -8.84 4.72 9.58
C SER A 7 -7.34 4.83 9.92
N GLY A 8 -6.66 5.89 9.43
CA GLY A 8 -5.22 6.07 9.59
C GLY A 8 -4.40 5.39 8.50
N PHE A 9 -5.05 4.79 7.50
CA PHE A 9 -4.38 4.35 6.28
C PHE A 9 -4.08 5.54 5.36
N GLU A 10 -2.92 5.51 4.73
CA GLU A 10 -2.51 6.46 3.71
C GLU A 10 -1.94 5.70 2.51
N ILE A 11 -2.40 6.07 1.31
CA ILE A 11 -1.97 5.49 0.04
C ILE A 11 -1.07 6.50 -0.66
N LEU A 12 0.20 6.15 -0.84
CA LEU A 12 1.21 7.00 -1.47
C LEU A 12 1.60 6.42 -2.83
N TYR A 13 1.42 7.20 -3.90
CA TYR A 13 1.87 6.80 -5.23
C TYR A 13 3.37 7.03 -5.35
N LEU A 14 4.13 5.95 -5.53
CA LEU A 14 5.57 5.98 -5.75
C LEU A 14 5.86 5.52 -7.18
N SER A 15 5.99 6.47 -8.10
CA SER A 15 6.55 6.18 -9.42
C SER A 15 8.07 6.23 -9.31
N TYR A 16 8.73 5.06 -9.22
CA TYR A 16 10.17 5.04 -9.51
C TYR A 16 10.35 5.39 -10.99
N LEU A 17 11.25 6.35 -11.23
CA LEU A 17 11.52 7.02 -12.51
C LEU A 17 12.28 6.13 -13.53
N ASP A 18 11.94 4.85 -13.62
CA ASP A 18 12.28 4.04 -14.81
C ASP A 18 11.03 3.33 -15.34
N ASP A 19 10.97 3.19 -16.66
CA ASP A 19 9.75 2.94 -17.45
C ASP A 19 9.06 1.57 -17.23
N LYS A 20 9.17 0.94 -16.05
CA LYS A 20 8.72 -0.45 -15.86
C LYS A 20 7.93 -0.79 -14.59
N GLY A 21 7.98 0.02 -13.53
CA GLY A 21 7.34 -0.36 -12.26
C GLY A 21 6.57 0.77 -11.60
N MET A 22 5.23 0.75 -11.71
CA MET A 22 4.40 1.52 -10.79
C MET A 22 4.25 0.72 -9.50
N THR A 23 4.75 1.29 -8.40
CA THR A 23 4.48 0.78 -7.05
C THR A 23 3.61 1.76 -6.30
N VAL A 24 2.70 1.22 -5.49
CA VAL A 24 1.89 2.04 -4.58
C VAL A 24 2.13 1.57 -3.17
N GLU A 25 2.51 2.51 -2.32
CA GLU A 25 2.76 2.27 -0.92
C GLU A 25 1.49 2.46 -0.10
N ILE A 26 1.25 1.54 0.82
CA ILE A 26 0.23 1.62 1.85
C ILE A 26 0.94 1.84 3.18
N GLN A 27 0.62 2.95 3.82
CA GLN A 27 1.00 3.26 5.17
C GLN A 27 -0.18 3.09 6.12
N TYR A 28 0.11 2.76 7.38
CA TYR A 28 -0.82 2.82 8.50
C TYR A 28 -0.18 3.62 9.62
N GLN A 29 -0.83 4.70 10.05
CA GLN A 29 -0.31 5.62 11.08
C GLN A 29 1.12 6.13 10.75
N GLY A 30 1.38 6.38 9.46
CA GLY A 30 2.68 6.85 8.96
C GLY A 30 3.78 5.79 8.89
N GLN A 31 3.46 4.51 9.13
CA GLN A 31 4.39 3.38 8.96
C GLN A 31 4.06 2.64 7.67
N GLN A 32 5.05 2.36 6.83
CA GLN A 32 4.87 1.50 5.66
C GLN A 32 4.54 0.08 6.10
N VAL A 33 3.38 -0.42 5.68
CA VAL A 33 2.91 -1.78 6.01
C VAL A 33 2.82 -2.69 4.80
N ALA A 34 2.58 -2.12 3.62
CA ALA A 34 2.52 -2.88 2.37
C ALA A 34 2.92 -2.03 1.16
N GLN A 35 3.32 -2.67 0.07
CA GLN A 35 3.32 -2.09 -1.26
C GLN A 35 2.61 -3.01 -2.24
N ILE A 36 1.99 -2.44 -3.27
CA ILE A 36 1.54 -3.20 -4.43
C ILE A 36 2.44 -2.91 -5.62
N ASN A 37 2.85 -3.99 -6.28
CA ASN A 37 3.66 -4.00 -7.47
C ASN A 37 2.79 -4.40 -8.69
N LYS A 38 2.76 -3.56 -9.73
CA LYS A 38 2.02 -3.77 -10.98
C LYS A 38 2.90 -4.28 -12.14
N GLU A 39 4.18 -4.58 -11.95
CA GLU A 39 5.11 -5.00 -13.02
C GLU A 39 4.62 -6.18 -13.87
N LYS A 40 3.83 -7.09 -13.28
CA LYS A 40 3.26 -8.27 -13.98
C LYS A 40 1.91 -8.00 -14.65
N GLY A 41 1.48 -6.74 -14.70
CA GLY A 41 0.19 -6.30 -15.24
C GLY A 41 -0.92 -6.24 -14.20
N VAL A 42 -2.04 -5.58 -14.57
CA VAL A 42 -3.20 -5.34 -13.68
C VAL A 42 -3.77 -6.65 -13.12
N ASP A 43 -3.83 -7.71 -13.91
CA ASP A 43 -4.40 -8.99 -13.49
C ASP A 43 -3.48 -9.82 -12.59
N ASN A 44 -2.19 -9.46 -12.50
CA ASN A 44 -1.19 -10.19 -11.72
C ASN A 44 -0.46 -9.26 -10.74
N MET A 45 -1.17 -8.26 -10.21
CA MET A 45 -0.62 -7.38 -9.17
C MET A 45 -0.25 -8.20 -7.93
N GLU A 46 0.90 -7.90 -7.36
CA GLU A 46 1.43 -8.57 -6.17
C GLU A 46 1.44 -7.59 -5.01
N ILE A 47 1.15 -8.09 -3.80
CA ILE A 47 1.26 -7.33 -2.57
C ILE A 47 2.46 -7.82 -1.77
N GLU A 48 3.34 -6.88 -1.42
CA GLU A 48 4.48 -7.09 -0.56
C GLU A 48 4.14 -6.54 0.83
N ILE A 49 4.26 -7.38 1.86
CA ILE A 49 4.01 -6.98 3.25
C ILE A 49 5.33 -6.75 3.95
N TYR A 50 5.50 -5.57 4.54
CA TYR A 50 6.74 -5.15 5.16
C TYR A 50 6.61 -5.11 6.67
N SER A 51 7.12 -6.14 7.35
CA SER A 51 7.24 -6.14 8.81
C SER A 51 8.53 -5.46 9.30
N GLN A 52 9.54 -5.33 8.44
CA GLN A 52 10.86 -4.78 8.80
C GLN A 52 10.90 -3.26 8.97
N TYR A 53 9.93 -2.53 8.38
CA TYR A 53 9.87 -1.07 8.43
C TYR A 53 8.98 -0.55 9.55
N VAL A 54 8.50 -1.47 10.39
CA VAL A 54 7.63 -1.18 11.51
C VAL A 54 8.51 -1.14 12.76
N TYR A 55 8.45 -0.03 13.51
CA TYR A 55 9.22 0.10 14.75
C TYR A 55 8.97 -1.10 15.69
N PRO A 56 9.98 -1.56 16.45
CA PRO A 56 9.87 -2.75 17.30
C PRO A 56 8.67 -2.73 18.27
N ASP A 57 8.33 -1.56 18.82
CA ASP A 57 7.17 -1.38 19.70
C ASP A 57 5.82 -1.48 18.95
N PHE A 58 5.85 -1.33 17.63
CA PHE A 58 4.72 -1.45 16.71
C PHE A 58 4.65 -2.86 16.07
N ILE A 59 5.70 -3.69 16.15
CA ILE A 59 5.72 -5.06 15.59
C ILE A 59 4.73 -5.99 16.33
N SER A 60 4.52 -5.82 17.62
CA SER A 60 3.46 -6.51 18.38
C SER A 60 2.05 -6.05 17.99
N GLU A 61 1.95 -4.91 17.31
CA GLU A 61 0.73 -4.18 16.95
C GLU A 61 0.55 -4.02 15.45
N LEU A 62 1.21 -4.83 14.61
CA LEU A 62 0.94 -4.89 13.16
C LEU A 62 -0.41 -5.57 12.89
N LYS A 63 -1.44 -5.04 13.51
CA LYS A 63 -2.83 -5.42 13.49
C LYS A 63 -3.58 -4.14 13.18
N PHE A 64 -4.24 -4.15 12.04
CA PHE A 64 -5.09 -3.08 11.60
C PHE A 64 -6.47 -3.64 11.28
N PRO A 65 -7.52 -2.80 11.27
CA PRO A 65 -8.85 -3.26 10.95
C PRO A 65 -8.89 -3.86 9.54
N LEU A 66 -9.33 -5.13 9.42
CA LEU A 66 -9.38 -5.85 8.15
C LEU A 66 -10.22 -5.09 7.11
N LYS A 67 -11.39 -4.56 7.52
CA LYS A 67 -12.29 -3.83 6.63
C LYS A 67 -11.59 -2.64 5.99
N ASP A 68 -10.88 -1.86 6.79
CA ASP A 68 -10.23 -0.63 6.34
C ASP A 68 -9.01 -0.93 5.47
N PHE A 69 -8.30 -2.02 5.76
CA PHE A 69 -7.23 -2.51 4.89
C PHE A 69 -7.76 -2.96 3.53
N LEU A 70 -8.87 -3.71 3.49
CA LEU A 70 -9.52 -4.11 2.23
C LEU A 70 -10.02 -2.90 1.43
N GLU A 71 -10.50 -1.86 2.12
CA GLU A 71 -10.88 -0.61 1.47
C GLU A 71 -9.68 0.10 0.85
N ALA A 72 -8.56 0.21 1.58
CA ALA A 72 -7.32 0.78 1.06
C ALA A 72 -6.82 0.02 -0.18
N LEU A 73 -6.89 -1.32 -0.15
CA LEU A 73 -6.56 -2.17 -1.30
C LEU A 73 -7.50 -1.94 -2.49
N ASN A 74 -8.80 -1.81 -2.25
CA ASN A 74 -9.78 -1.59 -3.31
C ASN A 74 -9.59 -0.24 -4.01
N ILE A 75 -9.38 0.84 -3.23
CA ILE A 75 -9.11 2.18 -3.75
C ILE A 75 -7.85 2.15 -4.63
N MET A 76 -6.81 1.49 -4.15
CA MET A 76 -5.56 1.41 -4.90
C MET A 76 -5.66 0.54 -6.14
N SER A 77 -6.32 -0.62 -6.05
CA SER A 77 -6.52 -1.51 -7.21
C SER A 77 -7.26 -0.78 -8.34
N GLN A 78 -8.27 0.03 -7.99
CA GLN A 78 -8.97 0.88 -8.97
C GLN A 78 -8.02 1.91 -9.58
N ALA A 79 -7.28 2.66 -8.76
CA ALA A 79 -6.37 3.68 -9.25
C ALA A 79 -5.24 3.12 -10.14
N LEU A 80 -4.72 1.94 -9.82
CA LEU A 80 -3.74 1.24 -10.64
C LEU A 80 -4.34 0.65 -11.91
N SER A 81 -5.64 0.35 -11.94
CA SER A 81 -6.32 -0.09 -13.17
C SER A 81 -6.55 1.05 -14.16
N ASP A 82 -6.70 2.27 -13.64
CA ASP A 82 -6.95 3.48 -14.43
C ASP A 82 -5.66 4.13 -15.00
N LEU A 83 -4.49 3.64 -14.59
CA LEU A 83 -3.15 4.08 -15.03
C LEU A 83 -2.57 3.20 -16.14
#